data_AF-A0A4S3KU49-F1
#
_entry.id   AF-A0A4S3KU49-F1
#
_cell.length_a   1.000
_cell.length_b   1.000
_cell.length_c   1.000
_cell.angle_alpha   90.00
_cell.angle_beta   90.00
_cell.angle_gamma   90.00
#
_symmetry.space_group_name_H-M   'P 1'
#
loop_
_entity.id
_entity.type
_entity.pdbx_description
1 polymer ?
#
loop_
_entity_poly.entity_id
_entity_poly.type
_entity_poly.pdbx_seq_one_letter_code
_entity_poly.pdbx_strand_id
1 'polypeptide(L)'
;MSKATLYSTAICPYCVAAKNFLRSKGIDYEEVRIDLDPARREEMLSRAKRTSVPQIFFGDTHVGGFDDLVAADRSGRLAEILAA
;
A
#
# COMPACT_ATOMS: atom_id res chain seq x y z
N MET A 1 6.01 12.62 8.84
CA MET A 1 5.12 12.38 7.68
C MET A 1 5.51 11.03 7.09
N SER A 2 4.67 10.03 7.31
CA SER A 2 4.98 8.65 6.93
C SER A 2 4.67 8.44 5.45
N LYS A 3 5.72 8.23 4.65
CA LYS A 3 5.61 7.91 3.22
C LYS A 3 5.00 6.53 3.07
N ALA A 4 4.01 6.39 2.19
CA ALA A 4 3.42 5.08 1.92
C ALA A 4 4.31 4.27 0.97
N THR A 5 4.33 2.94 1.11
CA THR A 5 4.89 2.02 0.11
C THR A 5 3.75 1.19 -0.46
N LEU A 6 3.58 1.24 -1.78
CA LEU A 6 2.53 0.55 -2.51
C LEU A 6 3.14 -0.49 -3.45
N TYR A 7 3.05 -1.76 -3.06
CA TYR A 7 3.38 -2.86 -3.96
C TYR A 7 2.24 -3.06 -4.96
N SER A 8 2.57 -3.03 -6.25
CA SER A 8 1.61 -3.12 -7.33
C SER A 8 2.15 -3.87 -8.55
N THR A 9 1.25 -4.15 -9.50
CA THR A 9 1.58 -4.72 -10.81
C THR A 9 1.05 -3.82 -11.92
N ALA A 10 1.54 -4.01 -13.16
CA ALA A 10 1.05 -3.28 -14.34
C ALA A 10 -0.47 -3.36 -14.51
N ILE A 11 -1.02 -4.56 -14.33
CA ILE A 11 -2.41 -4.89 -14.65
C ILE A 11 -3.12 -5.24 -13.34
N CYS A 12 -3.54 -4.20 -12.60
CA CYS A 12 -4.37 -4.38 -11.42
C CYS A 12 -5.26 -3.14 -11.18
N PRO A 13 -6.60 -3.26 -11.31
CA PRO A 13 -7.51 -2.14 -11.10
C PRO A 13 -7.48 -1.64 -9.64
N TYR A 14 -7.32 -2.54 -8.67
CA TYR A 14 -7.20 -2.18 -7.25
C TYR A 14 -5.93 -1.40 -6.94
N CYS A 15 -4.82 -1.67 -7.63
CA CYS A 15 -3.60 -0.87 -7.50
C CYS A 15 -3.83 0.57 -7.98
N VAL A 16 -4.53 0.75 -9.10
CA VAL A 16 -4.88 2.08 -9.61
C VAL A 16 -5.80 2.81 -8.63
N ALA A 17 -6.80 2.12 -8.07
CA ALA A 17 -7.69 2.68 -7.07
C ALA A 17 -6.93 3.13 -5.80
N ALA A 18 -6.02 2.30 -5.29
CA ALA A 18 -5.18 2.64 -4.14
C ALA A 18 -4.29 3.87 -4.40
N LYS A 19 -3.66 3.97 -5.57
CA LYS A 19 -2.87 5.15 -5.96
C LYS A 19 -3.71 6.42 -5.99
N ASN A 20 -4.88 6.35 -6.62
CA ASN A 20 -5.81 7.48 -6.70
C ASN A 20 -6.30 7.91 -5.30
N PHE A 21 -6.53 6.94 -4.42
CA PHE A 21 -6.93 7.20 -3.04
C PHE A 21 -5.81 7.90 -2.25
N LEU A 22 -4.57 7.41 -2.31
CA LEU A 22 -3.44 8.05 -1.65
C LEU A 22 -3.23 9.48 -2.18
N ARG A 23 -3.33 9.66 -3.50
CA ARG A 23 -3.24 10.99 -4.13
C ARG A 23 -4.37 11.92 -3.68
N SER A 24 -5.61 11.44 -3.59
CA SER A 24 -6.75 12.29 -3.15
C SER A 24 -6.64 12.71 -1.69
N LYS A 25 -5.94 11.93 -0.87
CA LYS A 25 -5.61 12.24 0.53
C LYS A 25 -4.37 13.12 0.68
N GLY A 26 -3.66 13.43 -0.41
CA GLY A 26 -2.39 14.18 -0.36
C GLY A 26 -1.26 13.40 0.29
N ILE A 27 -1.32 12.07 0.25
CA ILE A 27 -0.33 11.17 0.85
C ILE A 27 0.71 10.81 -0.20
N ASP A 28 1.96 11.13 0.07
CA ASP A 28 3.09 10.70 -0.74
C ASP A 28 3.30 9.19 -0.63
N TYR A 29 3.54 8.55 -1.78
CA TYR A 29 3.77 7.12 -1.84
C TYR A 29 4.88 6.74 -2.82
N GLU A 30 5.53 5.62 -2.52
CA GLU A 30 6.45 4.94 -3.41
C GLU A 30 5.76 3.74 -4.04
N GLU A 31 5.76 3.68 -5.37
CA GLU A 31 5.25 2.54 -6.11
C GLU A 31 6.36 1.51 -6.33
N VAL A 32 6.15 0.30 -5.81
CA VAL A 32 7.06 -0.84 -6.02
C VAL A 32 6.40 -1.84 -6.96
N ARG A 33 7.00 -2.03 -8.13
CA ARG A 33 6.48 -2.88 -9.21
C ARG A 33 7.04 -4.30 -9.11
N ILE A 34 6.27 -5.18 -8.47
CA ILE A 34 6.68 -6.58 -8.22
C ILE A 34 6.63 -7.46 -9.47
N ASP A 35 5.98 -6.99 -10.53
CA ASP A 35 5.91 -7.66 -11.84
C ASP A 35 7.15 -7.42 -12.71
N LEU A 36 7.93 -6.39 -12.40
CA LEU A 36 9.18 -6.08 -13.10
C LEU A 36 10.41 -6.63 -12.38
N ASP A 37 10.32 -6.80 -11.05
CA ASP A 37 11.42 -7.23 -10.20
C ASP A 37 11.00 -8.37 -9.25
N PRO A 38 11.45 -9.62 -9.51
CA PRO A 38 11.18 -10.76 -8.65
C PRO A 38 11.68 -10.58 -7.20
N ALA A 39 12.78 -9.85 -6.99
CA ALA A 39 13.29 -9.60 -5.64
C ALA A 39 12.32 -8.74 -4.82
N ARG A 40 11.65 -7.76 -5.47
CA ARG A 40 10.60 -6.95 -4.83
C ARG A 40 9.37 -7.77 -4.50
N ARG A 41 9.05 -8.78 -5.30
CA ARG A 41 7.99 -9.74 -4.98
C ARG A 41 8.33 -10.53 -3.72
N GLU A 42 9.56 -11.03 -3.59
CA GLU A 42 9.99 -11.74 -2.39
C GLU A 42 10.00 -10.85 -1.14
N GLU A 43 10.45 -9.60 -1.28
CA GLU A 43 10.38 -8.59 -0.23
C GLU A 43 8.93 -8.36 0.23
N MET A 44 8.00 -8.16 -0.72
CA MET A 44 6.58 -8.02 -0.43
C MET A 44 6.03 -9.25 0.30
N LEU A 45 6.37 -10.46 -0.15
CA LEU A 45 5.91 -11.71 0.48
C LEU A 45 6.42 -11.84 1.91
N SER A 46 7.69 -11.50 2.14
CA SER A 46 8.30 -11.52 3.48
C SER A 46 7.62 -10.52 4.42
N ARG A 47 7.36 -9.31 3.95
CA ARG A 47 6.75 -8.22 4.75
C ARG A 47 5.25 -8.40 4.97
N ALA A 48 4.50 -8.64 3.90
CA ALA A 48 3.03 -8.69 3.92
C ALA A 48 2.49 -10.05 4.33
N LYS A 49 3.30 -11.12 4.22
CA LYS A 49 2.87 -12.52 4.36
C LYS A 49 1.65 -12.86 3.50
N ARG A 50 1.46 -12.11 2.42
CA ARG A 50 0.36 -12.21 1.45
C ARG A 50 0.92 -12.11 0.04
N THR A 51 0.32 -12.86 -0.88
CA THR A 51 0.73 -12.91 -2.29
C THR A 51 -0.07 -11.95 -3.18
N SER A 52 -1.17 -11.39 -2.67
CA SER A 52 -2.07 -10.52 -3.42
C SER A 52 -1.53 -9.09 -3.53
N VAL A 53 -1.91 -8.39 -4.59
CA VAL A 53 -1.69 -6.93 -4.74
C VAL A 53 -3.04 -6.21 -4.80
N PRO A 54 -3.11 -4.92 -4.41
CA PRO A 54 -2.03 -4.11 -3.83
C PRO A 54 -1.67 -4.53 -2.40
N GLN A 55 -0.45 -4.23 -1.96
CA GLN A 55 -0.08 -4.21 -0.54
C GLN A 55 0.44 -2.82 -0.18
N ILE A 56 -0.19 -2.19 0.82
CA ILE A 56 0.13 -0.84 1.29
C ILE A 56 0.78 -0.91 2.67
N PHE A 57 1.86 -0.16 2.82
CA PHE A 57 2.58 0.05 4.07
C PHE A 57 2.76 1.54 4.34
N PHE A 58 2.82 1.91 5.61
CA PHE A 58 3.25 3.24 6.05
C PHE A 58 4.44 3.05 6.99
N GLY A 59 5.65 3.34 6.49
CA GLY A 59 6.89 2.92 7.16
C GLY A 59 6.92 1.40 7.33
N ASP A 60 6.95 0.96 8.59
CA ASP A 60 6.94 -0.46 8.97
C ASP A 60 5.53 -1.04 9.19
N THR A 61 4.50 -0.17 9.24
CA THR A 61 3.13 -0.60 9.51
C THR A 61 2.49 -1.15 8.24
N HIS A 62 2.14 -2.44 8.26
CA HIS A 62 1.36 -3.09 7.20
C HIS A 62 -0.12 -2.74 7.35
N VAL A 63 -0.69 -2.09 6.34
CA VAL A 63 -2.14 -1.80 6.29
C VAL A 63 -2.90 -2.96 5.67
N GLY A 64 -2.37 -3.52 4.58
CA GLY A 64 -3.03 -4.58 3.81
C GLY A 64 -3.33 -4.14 2.39
N GLY A 65 -4.47 -4.60 1.86
CA GLY A 65 -4.90 -4.29 0.49
C GLY A 65 -5.65 -2.97 0.36
N PHE A 66 -6.30 -2.78 -0.79
CA PHE A 66 -7.12 -1.59 -1.04
C PHE A 66 -8.32 -1.50 -0.09
N ASP A 67 -9.02 -2.61 0.15
CA ASP A 67 -10.16 -2.64 1.07
C ASP A 67 -9.73 -2.30 2.50
N ASP A 68 -8.59 -2.85 2.95
CA ASP A 68 -8.01 -2.57 4.26
C ASP A 68 -7.64 -1.08 4.39
N LEU A 69 -7.09 -0.46 3.33
CA LEU A 69 -6.76 0.96 3.29
C LEU A 69 -8.02 1.84 3.42
N VAL A 70 -9.08 1.53 2.67
CA VAL A 70 -10.34 2.28 2.75
C VAL A 70 -11.01 2.07 4.10
N ALA A 71 -10.97 0.87 4.66
CA ALA A 71 -11.49 0.59 6.00
C ALA A 71 -10.71 1.34 7.08
N ALA A 72 -9.38 1.42 6.96
CA ALA A 72 -8.53 2.18 7.88
C ALA A 72 -8.83 3.68 7.84
N ASP A 73 -9.09 4.24 6.66
CA ASP A 73 -9.50 5.64 6.53
C ASP A 73 -10.87 5.90 7.13
N ARG A 74 -11.86 5.06 6.82
CA ARG A 74 -13.22 5.20 7.36
C ARG A 74 -13.30 5.05 8.88
N SER A 75 -12.42 4.24 9.47
CA SER A 75 -12.35 4.04 10.92
C SER A 75 -11.50 5.08 11.64
N GLY A 76 -10.82 5.98 10.93
CA GLY A 76 -9.88 6.95 11.50
C GLY A 76 -8.50 6.36 11.83
N ARG A 77 -8.35 5.03 11.79
CA ARG A 77 -7.08 4.32 12.03
C ARG A 77 -5.96 4.79 11.09
N LEU A 78 -6.28 5.16 9.84
CA LEU A 78 -5.29 5.68 8.91
C LEU A 78 -4.65 6.97 9.42
N ALA A 79 -5.41 7.86 10.04
CA ALA A 79 -4.88 9.10 10.61
C ALA A 79 -3.95 8.81 11.80
N GLU A 80 -4.29 7.82 12.64
CA GLU A 80 -3.42 7.37 13.74
C GLU A 80 -2.09 6.82 13.22
N ILE A 81 -2.12 5.99 12.17
CA ILE A 81 -0.91 5.44 11.53
C ILE A 81 -0.02 6.54 10.93
N LEU A 82 -0.62 7.59 10.38
CA LEU A 82 0.12 8.71 9.79
C LEU A 82 0.66 9.70 10.82
N ALA A 83 0.07 9.73 12.03
CA ALA A 83 0.48 10.57 13.14
C ALA A 83 1.56 9.93 14.02
N ALA A 84 1.72 8.61 13.95
CA ALA A 84 2.81 7.84 14.59
C ALA A 84 4.14 8.02 13.84
#